data_AF-A0A1W0A161-F1
#
_entry.id   AF-A0A1W0A161-F1
#
_cell.length_a   1.000
_cell.length_b   1.000
_cell.length_c   1.000
_cell.angle_alpha   90.00
_cell.angle_beta   90.00
_cell.angle_gamma   90.00
#
_symmetry.space_group_name_H-M   'P 1'
#
loop_
_entity.id
_entity.type
_entity.pdbx_description
1 polymer ?
#
loop_
_entity_poly.entity_id
_entity_poly.type
_entity_poly.pdbx_seq_one_letter_code
_entity_poly.pdbx_strand_id
1 'polypeptide(L)'
;LHTCVDVVSMVFAGIGYCFFLGTFIYALTMTSVSHAYIFNNCHSLVLVLGKLVFRHPITSGQLVGSLIGLVGGIVTTMDFHPVDPNAPVTLPTMTGDLVAFVGALGGVLYLTLAERLRPNVDLMVFMYYLDLIGAILLLTIMAGMGMPLEFSIDPHFGLWGWMAPVANRLPVALYIIFVCDFIGTMGYVRALYYFEPIVISIVMLLEPIFATVIGILVHVEAVPGVLTLCGGLLVLAGTALVILKSPPKEEIKPRASSVATCFQSVVIR
;
A
#
# COMPACT_ATOMS: atom_id res chain seq x y z
N LEU A 1 1.70 -9.22 -32.07
CA LEU A 1 1.05 -9.73 -30.84
C LEU A 1 1.40 -8.81 -29.65
N HIS A 2 1.13 -7.51 -29.75
CA HIS A 2 1.53 -6.50 -28.76
C HIS A 2 0.33 -5.65 -28.37
N THR A 3 -0.52 -6.20 -27.49
CA THR A 3 -1.59 -5.51 -26.71
C THR A 3 -2.41 -6.52 -25.89
N CYS A 4 -1.87 -7.70 -25.55
CA CYS A 4 -2.47 -8.45 -24.45
C CYS A 4 -2.00 -7.76 -23.18
N VAL A 5 -2.81 -6.84 -22.65
CA VAL A 5 -2.73 -6.46 -21.24
C VAL A 5 -2.59 -7.77 -20.48
N ASP A 6 -1.53 -7.91 -19.69
CA ASP A 6 -1.27 -9.14 -18.95
C ASP A 6 -2.31 -9.22 -17.83
N VAL A 7 -3.49 -9.77 -18.17
CA VAL A 7 -4.64 -9.94 -17.28
C VAL A 7 -4.22 -10.70 -16.03
N VAL A 8 -3.30 -11.65 -16.16
CA VAL A 8 -2.74 -12.40 -15.02
C VAL A 8 -2.01 -11.45 -14.08
N SER A 9 -1.11 -10.60 -14.61
CA SER A 9 -0.44 -9.57 -13.81
C SER A 9 -1.43 -8.57 -13.19
N MET A 10 -2.52 -8.20 -13.87
CA MET A 10 -3.57 -7.35 -13.30
C MET A 10 -4.29 -8.02 -12.13
N VAL A 11 -4.61 -9.31 -12.25
CA VAL A 11 -5.23 -10.10 -11.18
C VAL A 11 -4.31 -10.15 -9.96
N PHE A 12 -3.02 -10.44 -10.14
CA PHE A 12 -2.06 -10.43 -9.04
C PHE A 12 -1.86 -9.05 -8.42
N ALA A 13 -1.89 -7.98 -9.23
CA ALA A 13 -1.84 -6.61 -8.71
C ALA A 13 -3.08 -6.29 -7.85
N GLY A 14 -4.27 -6.71 -8.27
CA GLY A 14 -5.51 -6.56 -7.50
C GLY A 14 -5.52 -7.38 -6.21
N ILE A 15 -5.03 -8.63 -6.25
CA ILE A 15 -4.86 -9.45 -5.04
C ILE A 15 -3.87 -8.77 -4.08
N GLY A 16 -2.72 -8.31 -4.57
CA GLY A 16 -1.72 -7.60 -3.77
C GLY A 16 -2.28 -6.32 -3.15
N TYR A 17 -3.04 -5.55 -3.91
CA TYR A 17 -3.69 -4.31 -3.45
C TYR A 17 -4.76 -4.58 -2.38
N CYS A 18 -5.63 -5.58 -2.60
CA CYS A 18 -6.62 -6.00 -1.62
C CYS A 18 -5.97 -6.51 -0.33
N PHE A 19 -4.88 -7.27 -0.44
CA PHE A 19 -4.14 -7.75 0.72
C PHE A 19 -3.49 -6.58 1.47
N PHE A 20 -2.85 -5.66 0.75
CA PHE A 20 -2.23 -4.46 1.30
C PHE A 20 -3.21 -3.60 2.09
N LEU A 21 -4.29 -3.13 1.45
CA LEU A 21 -5.27 -2.27 2.12
C LEU A 21 -6.11 -3.03 3.15
N GLY A 22 -6.48 -4.28 2.88
CA GLY A 22 -7.29 -5.08 3.80
C GLY A 22 -6.57 -5.37 5.11
N THR A 23 -5.29 -5.75 5.05
CA THR A 23 -4.47 -5.94 6.26
C THR A 23 -4.16 -4.62 6.96
N PHE A 24 -3.96 -3.52 6.23
CA PHE A 24 -3.80 -2.19 6.81
C PHE A 24 -5.03 -1.76 7.62
N ILE A 25 -6.23 -1.85 7.03
CA ILE A 25 -7.50 -1.55 7.71
C ILE A 25 -7.69 -2.47 8.91
N TYR A 26 -7.37 -3.76 8.77
CA TYR A 26 -7.46 -4.70 9.88
C TYR A 26 -6.46 -4.37 11.01
N ALA A 27 -5.24 -3.95 10.67
CA ALA A 27 -4.23 -3.53 11.64
C ALA A 27 -4.67 -2.29 12.44
N LEU A 28 -5.35 -1.33 11.82
CA LEU A 28 -5.91 -0.15 12.49
C LEU A 28 -6.92 -0.49 13.59
N THR A 29 -7.50 -1.70 13.58
CA THR A 29 -8.39 -2.17 14.65
C THR A 29 -7.64 -2.75 15.84
N MET A 30 -6.34 -3.05 15.67
CA MET A 30 -5.52 -3.74 16.68
C MET A 30 -4.36 -2.91 17.22
N THR A 31 -3.76 -2.01 16.41
CA THR A 31 -2.63 -1.16 16.83
C THR A 31 -2.96 0.32 16.56
N SER A 32 -2.11 1.22 17.04
CA SER A 32 -2.28 2.66 16.83
C SER A 32 -2.10 3.05 15.35
N VAL A 33 -2.65 4.21 14.99
CA VAL A 33 -2.55 4.77 13.63
C VAL A 33 -1.08 4.94 13.22
N SER A 34 -0.24 5.56 14.06
CA SER A 34 1.22 5.69 13.81
C SER A 34 1.89 4.36 13.53
N HIS A 35 1.67 3.33 14.36
CA HIS A 35 2.30 2.02 14.15
C HIS A 35 1.82 1.37 12.86
N ALA A 36 0.51 1.37 12.62
CA ALA A 36 -0.06 0.81 11.38
C ALA A 36 0.56 1.48 10.15
N TYR A 37 0.67 2.82 10.13
CA TYR A 37 1.28 3.54 9.01
C TYR A 37 2.78 3.29 8.87
N ILE A 38 3.54 3.26 9.97
CA ILE A 38 4.98 2.99 9.94
C ILE A 38 5.25 1.61 9.33
N PHE A 39 4.59 0.55 9.83
CA PHE A 39 4.85 -0.82 9.38
C PHE A 39 4.27 -1.12 8.01
N ASN A 40 3.09 -0.57 7.68
CA ASN A 40 2.48 -0.74 6.37
C ASN A 40 3.28 -0.06 5.25
N ASN A 41 4.02 1.01 5.57
CA ASN A 41 4.88 1.72 4.60
C ASN A 41 6.30 1.14 4.46
N CYS A 42 6.62 0.02 5.13
CA CYS A 42 7.92 -0.65 5.05
C CYS A 42 8.20 -1.38 3.72
N HIS A 43 7.54 -1.01 2.62
CA HIS A 43 7.66 -1.64 1.30
C HIS A 43 9.11 -1.76 0.82
N SER A 44 9.90 -0.70 1.01
CA SER A 44 11.30 -0.66 0.59
C SER A 44 12.16 -1.67 1.37
N LEU A 45 11.89 -1.84 2.67
CA LEU A 45 12.59 -2.78 3.54
C LEU A 45 12.26 -4.22 3.12
N VAL A 46 10.97 -4.50 2.92
CA VAL A 46 10.48 -5.79 2.43
C VAL A 46 11.11 -6.13 1.07
N LEU A 47 11.24 -5.16 0.17
CA LEU A 47 11.84 -5.38 -1.15
C LEU A 47 13.32 -5.76 -1.04
N VAL A 48 14.10 -5.09 -0.18
CA VAL A 48 15.51 -5.45 0.05
C VAL A 48 15.64 -6.83 0.71
N LEU A 49 14.77 -7.15 1.67
CA LEU A 49 14.70 -8.50 2.26
C LEU A 49 14.39 -9.55 1.20
N GLY A 50 13.45 -9.29 0.29
CA GLY A 50 13.17 -10.15 -0.86
C GLY A 50 14.40 -10.36 -1.74
N LYS A 51 15.11 -9.27 -2.09
CA LYS A 51 16.36 -9.36 -2.88
C LYS A 51 17.41 -10.22 -2.19
N LEU A 52 17.57 -10.10 -0.87
CA LEU A 52 18.48 -10.94 -0.07
C LEU A 52 18.09 -12.42 -0.14
N VAL A 53 16.81 -12.75 0.06
CA VAL A 53 16.30 -14.13 0.02
C VAL A 53 16.51 -14.75 -1.36
N PHE A 54 16.22 -14.02 -2.43
CA PHE A 54 16.38 -14.48 -3.81
C PHE A 54 17.79 -14.28 -4.39
N ARG A 55 18.78 -13.90 -3.56
CA ARG A 55 20.19 -13.68 -3.95
C ARG A 55 20.38 -12.70 -5.12
N HIS A 56 19.54 -11.67 -5.22
CA HIS A 56 19.74 -10.58 -6.17
C HIS A 56 20.80 -9.60 -5.65
N PRO A 57 21.55 -8.92 -6.54
CA PRO A 57 22.55 -7.95 -6.12
C PRO A 57 21.90 -6.77 -5.39
N ILE A 58 22.45 -6.43 -4.22
CA ILE A 58 22.06 -5.28 -3.41
C ILE A 58 23.25 -4.35 -3.22
N THR A 59 23.01 -3.04 -3.21
CA THR A 59 24.08 -2.08 -2.89
C THR A 59 24.31 -2.04 -1.38
N SER A 60 25.53 -1.75 -0.93
CA SER A 60 25.83 -1.61 0.50
C SER A 60 24.98 -0.52 1.16
N GLY A 61 24.60 0.52 0.40
CA GLY A 61 23.69 1.57 0.87
C GLY A 61 22.27 1.07 1.14
N GLN A 62 21.73 0.20 0.28
CA GLN A 62 20.44 -0.45 0.51
C GLN A 62 20.50 -1.35 1.76
N LEU A 63 21.57 -2.11 1.93
CA LEU A 63 21.73 -2.97 3.10
C LEU A 63 21.76 -2.16 4.41
N VAL A 64 22.57 -1.10 4.46
CA VAL A 64 22.66 -0.22 5.65
C VAL A 64 21.33 0.45 5.94
N GLY A 65 20.66 0.99 4.92
CA GLY A 65 19.32 1.59 5.08
C GLY A 65 18.30 0.58 5.60
N SER A 66 18.33 -0.65 5.10
CA SER A 66 17.44 -1.70 5.58
C SER A 66 17.71 -2.11 7.02
N LEU A 67 18.97 -2.18 7.43
CA LEU A 67 19.33 -2.46 8.82
C LEU A 67 18.86 -1.34 9.76
N ILE A 68 19.07 -0.08 9.39
CA ILE A 68 18.59 1.07 10.17
C ILE A 68 17.06 1.02 10.29
N GLY A 69 16.36 0.75 9.18
CA GLY A 69 14.90 0.65 9.17
C GLY A 69 14.38 -0.51 10.03
N LEU A 70 15.03 -1.67 9.98
CA LEU A 70 14.68 -2.83 10.83
C LEU A 70 14.90 -2.54 12.32
N VAL A 71 16.03 -1.91 12.67
CA VAL A 71 16.29 -1.47 14.06
C VAL A 71 15.23 -0.46 14.50
N GLY A 72 14.88 0.50 13.64
CA GLY A 72 13.80 1.45 13.89
C GLY A 72 12.46 0.76 14.16
N GLY A 73 12.10 -0.22 13.33
CA GLY A 73 10.88 -1.00 13.50
C GLY A 73 10.86 -1.75 14.84
N ILE A 74 11.97 -2.38 15.21
CA ILE A 74 12.09 -3.06 16.52
C ILE A 74 11.90 -2.05 17.66
N VAL A 75 12.55 -0.88 17.60
CA VAL A 75 12.40 0.17 18.61
C VAL A 75 10.95 0.66 18.69
N THR A 76 10.26 0.83 17.56
CA THR A 76 8.83 1.18 17.52
C THR A 76 7.99 0.12 18.21
N THR A 77 8.20 -1.18 17.91
CA THR A 77 7.42 -2.27 18.53
C THR A 77 7.61 -2.40 20.05
N MET A 78 8.70 -1.85 20.61
CA MET A 78 8.93 -1.88 22.06
C MET A 78 7.96 -0.95 22.82
N ASP A 79 7.31 -0.01 22.14
CA ASP A 79 6.29 0.89 22.70
C ASP A 79 4.91 0.23 22.74
N PHE A 80 4.84 -1.03 23.17
CA PHE A 80 3.58 -1.77 23.21
C PHE A 80 2.85 -1.57 24.53
N HIS A 81 1.53 -1.46 24.45
CA HIS A 81 0.66 -1.39 25.61
C HIS A 81 -0.21 -2.65 25.72
N PRO A 82 -0.55 -3.10 26.94
CA PRO A 82 -1.56 -4.13 27.12
C PRO A 82 -2.88 -3.71 26.46
N VAL A 83 -3.60 -4.67 25.88
CA VAL A 83 -4.92 -4.41 25.31
C VAL A 83 -5.86 -3.95 26.43
N ASP A 84 -6.26 -2.69 26.38
CA ASP A 84 -7.24 -2.12 27.30
C ASP A 84 -8.54 -1.82 26.55
N PRO A 85 -9.62 -2.59 26.79
CA PRO A 85 -10.92 -2.36 26.15
C PRO A 85 -11.57 -1.02 26.51
N ASN A 86 -11.12 -0.37 27.60
CA ASN A 86 -11.65 0.92 28.05
C ASN A 86 -10.82 2.10 27.55
N ALA A 87 -9.72 1.85 26.83
CA ALA A 87 -8.92 2.91 26.26
C ALA A 87 -9.76 3.71 25.25
N PRO A 88 -9.69 5.06 25.26
CA PRO A 88 -10.45 5.89 24.34
C PRO A 88 -10.00 5.74 22.87
N VAL A 89 -8.79 5.22 22.66
CA VAL A 89 -8.17 5.01 21.35
C VAL A 89 -7.41 3.69 21.34
N THR A 90 -7.25 3.10 20.15
CA THR A 90 -6.46 1.88 19.96
C THR A 90 -5.00 2.16 20.28
N LEU A 91 -4.48 1.49 21.31
CA LEU A 91 -3.09 1.61 21.71
C LEU A 91 -2.18 0.72 20.85
N PRO A 92 -0.86 0.99 20.81
CA PRO A 92 0.05 0.17 20.05
C PRO A 92 0.13 -1.27 20.55
N THR A 93 0.04 -2.24 19.63
CA THR A 93 0.16 -3.67 19.94
C THR A 93 1.05 -4.40 18.95
N MET A 94 1.86 -5.34 19.45
CA MET A 94 2.76 -6.13 18.61
C MET A 94 2.02 -6.97 17.56
N THR A 95 0.81 -7.44 17.87
CA THR A 95 -0.01 -8.23 16.94
C THR A 95 -0.50 -7.39 15.77
N GLY A 96 -0.97 -6.16 16.02
CA GLY A 96 -1.37 -5.25 14.95
C GLY A 96 -0.16 -4.80 14.12
N ASP A 97 0.99 -4.57 14.76
CA ASP A 97 2.24 -4.21 14.08
C ASP A 97 2.70 -5.29 13.10
N LEU A 98 2.60 -6.57 13.51
CA LEU A 98 2.91 -7.70 12.63
C LEU A 98 1.94 -7.78 11.45
N VAL A 99 0.65 -7.56 11.68
CA VAL A 99 -0.36 -7.57 10.61
C VAL A 99 -0.10 -6.43 9.61
N ALA A 100 0.23 -5.23 10.08
CA ALA A 100 0.61 -4.10 9.23
C ALA A 100 1.88 -4.39 8.42
N PHE A 101 2.89 -5.00 9.06
CA PHE A 101 4.13 -5.38 8.37
C PHE A 101 3.89 -6.47 7.31
N VAL A 102 3.03 -7.45 7.59
CA VAL A 102 2.60 -8.45 6.60
C VAL A 102 1.88 -7.78 5.43
N GLY A 103 1.07 -6.75 5.68
CA GLY A 103 0.44 -5.94 4.65
C GLY A 103 1.42 -5.32 3.66
N ALA A 104 2.59 -4.89 4.13
CA ALA A 104 3.65 -4.37 3.27
C ALA A 104 4.15 -5.39 2.23
N LEU A 105 3.99 -6.71 2.44
CA LEU A 105 4.25 -7.74 1.42
C LEU A 105 3.29 -7.59 0.23
N GLY A 106 2.00 -7.38 0.50
CA GLY A 106 0.99 -7.09 -0.52
C GLY A 106 1.29 -5.79 -1.24
N GLY A 107 1.73 -4.76 -0.50
CA GLY A 107 2.14 -3.49 -1.06
C GLY A 107 3.31 -3.63 -2.02
N VAL A 108 4.33 -4.44 -1.71
CA VAL A 108 5.44 -4.72 -2.64
C VAL A 108 4.97 -5.44 -3.90
N LEU A 109 4.09 -6.44 -3.78
CA LEU A 109 3.51 -7.14 -4.93
C LEU A 109 2.73 -6.16 -5.83
N TYR A 110 1.85 -5.38 -5.22
CA TYR A 110 1.05 -4.36 -5.90
C TYR A 110 1.95 -3.32 -6.59
N LEU A 111 2.87 -2.68 -5.87
CA LEU A 111 3.70 -1.59 -6.40
C LEU A 111 4.60 -2.08 -7.55
N THR A 112 5.19 -3.27 -7.42
CA THR A 112 6.05 -3.86 -8.46
C THR A 112 5.27 -4.15 -9.74
N LEU A 113 4.05 -4.69 -9.63
CA LEU A 113 3.21 -4.98 -10.79
C LEU A 113 2.57 -3.72 -11.37
N ALA A 114 2.11 -2.80 -10.51
CA ALA A 114 1.54 -1.51 -10.90
C ALA A 114 2.54 -0.72 -11.73
N GLU A 115 3.81 -0.65 -11.31
CA GLU A 115 4.87 0.00 -12.08
C GLU A 115 4.98 -0.53 -13.51
N ARG A 116 4.87 -1.85 -13.70
CA ARG A 116 4.97 -2.49 -15.01
C ARG A 116 3.71 -2.30 -15.86
N LEU A 117 2.54 -2.28 -15.23
CA LEU A 117 1.24 -2.24 -15.91
C LEU A 117 0.81 -0.81 -16.26
N ARG A 118 1.07 0.16 -15.38
CA ARG A 118 0.61 1.57 -15.51
C ARG A 118 1.04 2.29 -16.80
N PRO A 119 2.24 2.08 -17.37
CA PRO A 119 2.60 2.70 -18.64
C PRO A 119 1.78 2.21 -19.83
N ASN A 120 1.11 1.05 -19.70
CA ASN A 120 0.43 0.36 -20.79
C ASN A 120 -1.11 0.36 -20.65
N VAL A 121 -1.65 0.88 -19.54
CA VAL A 121 -3.07 0.86 -19.21
C VAL A 121 -3.50 2.24 -18.73
N ASP A 122 -4.66 2.72 -19.18
CA ASP A 122 -5.23 3.97 -18.71
C ASP A 122 -5.42 3.98 -17.19
N LEU A 123 -5.28 5.15 -16.56
CA LEU A 123 -5.35 5.29 -15.11
C LEU A 123 -6.68 4.81 -14.55
N MET A 124 -7.79 5.21 -15.15
CA MET A 124 -9.13 4.86 -14.67
C MET A 124 -9.40 3.37 -14.86
N VAL A 125 -8.98 2.82 -16.01
CA VAL A 125 -9.10 1.38 -16.28
C VAL A 125 -8.33 0.59 -15.23
N PHE A 126 -7.08 0.96 -14.95
CA PHE A 126 -6.25 0.26 -13.96
C PHE A 126 -6.90 0.25 -12.57
N MET A 127 -7.39 1.40 -12.09
CA MET A 127 -8.03 1.51 -10.78
C MET A 127 -9.32 0.71 -10.69
N TYR A 128 -10.18 0.84 -11.70
CA TYR A 128 -11.43 0.08 -11.78
C TYR A 128 -11.19 -1.44 -11.65
N TYR A 129 -10.15 -1.97 -12.29
CA TYR A 129 -9.82 -3.38 -12.18
C TYR A 129 -9.30 -3.78 -10.79
N LEU A 130 -8.48 -2.95 -10.15
CA LEU A 130 -8.02 -3.21 -8.78
C LEU A 130 -9.20 -3.30 -7.81
N ASP A 131 -10.11 -2.32 -7.89
CA ASP A 131 -11.28 -2.26 -7.02
C ASP A 131 -12.27 -3.39 -7.32
N LEU A 132 -12.45 -3.76 -8.59
CA LEU A 132 -13.29 -4.89 -8.98
C LEU A 132 -12.75 -6.21 -8.42
N ILE A 133 -11.44 -6.45 -8.56
CA ILE A 133 -10.78 -7.63 -8.00
C ILE A 133 -10.88 -7.60 -6.46
N GLY A 134 -10.63 -6.46 -5.84
CA GLY A 134 -10.77 -6.27 -4.39
C GLY A 134 -12.18 -6.57 -3.88
N ALA A 135 -13.20 -6.05 -4.55
CA ALA A 135 -14.60 -6.31 -4.22
C ALA A 135 -14.94 -7.80 -4.32
N ILE A 136 -14.53 -8.48 -5.40
CA ILE A 136 -14.75 -9.92 -5.57
C ILE A 136 -14.05 -10.72 -4.45
N LEU A 137 -12.81 -10.38 -4.12
CA LEU A 137 -12.04 -11.06 -3.08
C LEU A 137 -12.66 -10.86 -1.70
N LEU A 138 -12.99 -9.64 -1.33
CA LEU A 138 -13.63 -9.34 -0.05
C LEU A 138 -14.99 -10.03 0.09
N LEU A 139 -15.81 -10.02 -0.97
CA LEU A 139 -17.07 -10.76 -0.98
C LEU A 139 -16.87 -12.27 -0.83
N THR A 140 -15.85 -12.82 -1.48
CA THR A 140 -15.50 -14.24 -1.38
C THR A 140 -15.03 -14.60 0.03
N ILE A 141 -14.22 -13.73 0.66
CA ILE A 141 -13.77 -13.88 2.05
C ILE A 141 -14.97 -13.84 2.99
N MET A 142 -15.87 -12.86 2.84
CA MET A 142 -17.09 -12.77 3.65
C MET A 142 -17.97 -14.02 3.52
N ALA A 143 -18.18 -14.51 2.30
CA ALA A 143 -18.91 -15.75 2.04
C ALA A 143 -18.23 -16.96 2.70
N GLY A 144 -16.90 -17.06 2.57
CA GLY A 144 -16.10 -18.15 3.16
C GLY A 144 -16.10 -18.13 4.69
N MET A 145 -16.22 -16.95 5.30
CA MET A 145 -16.37 -16.78 6.75
C MET A 145 -17.81 -17.05 7.23
N GLY A 146 -18.75 -17.35 6.33
CA GLY A 146 -20.15 -17.58 6.66
C GLY A 146 -20.89 -16.32 7.09
N MET A 147 -20.40 -15.13 6.71
CA MET A 147 -21.09 -13.88 6.99
C MET A 147 -22.36 -13.78 6.14
N PRO A 148 -23.49 -13.30 6.71
CA PRO A 148 -24.70 -13.05 5.95
C PRO A 148 -24.43 -12.01 4.85
N LEU A 149 -24.65 -12.40 3.59
CA LEU A 149 -24.56 -11.51 2.41
C LEU A 149 -25.97 -11.12 1.94
N GLU A 150 -26.75 -10.53 2.85
CA GLU A 150 -28.11 -10.13 2.53
C GLU A 150 -28.10 -8.83 1.71
N PHE A 151 -28.97 -8.76 0.71
CA PHE A 151 -29.26 -7.52 -0.03
C PHE A 151 -30.11 -6.58 0.83
N SER A 152 -29.50 -6.07 1.90
CA SER A 152 -30.10 -5.21 2.90
C SER A 152 -29.23 -3.97 3.12
N ILE A 153 -29.86 -2.89 3.59
CA ILE A 153 -29.21 -1.66 4.05
C ILE A 153 -28.84 -1.78 5.55
N ASP A 154 -29.04 -2.96 6.16
CA ASP A 154 -28.68 -3.16 7.56
C ASP A 154 -27.17 -2.91 7.81
N PRO A 155 -26.80 -2.08 8.80
CA PRO A 155 -25.42 -1.75 9.11
C PRO A 155 -24.50 -2.93 9.48
N HIS A 156 -25.06 -4.04 9.95
CA HIS A 156 -24.31 -5.15 10.53
C HIS A 156 -24.17 -6.35 9.59
N PHE A 157 -25.18 -6.61 8.77
CA PHE A 157 -25.22 -7.78 7.88
C PHE A 157 -25.60 -7.46 6.43
N GLY A 158 -26.03 -6.23 6.14
CA GLY A 158 -26.42 -5.82 4.81
C GLY A 158 -25.22 -5.48 3.94
N LEU A 159 -25.16 -6.02 2.73
CA LEU A 159 -24.12 -5.66 1.76
C LEU A 159 -24.21 -4.18 1.31
N TRP A 160 -25.37 -3.54 1.52
CA TRP A 160 -25.61 -2.10 1.31
C TRP A 160 -25.60 -1.32 2.63
N GLY A 161 -25.09 -1.90 3.72
CA GLY A 161 -25.06 -1.30 5.05
C GLY A 161 -24.24 0.00 5.16
N TRP A 162 -23.41 0.30 4.16
CA TRP A 162 -22.71 1.59 4.02
C TRP A 162 -23.64 2.73 3.56
N MET A 163 -24.80 2.41 2.96
CA MET A 163 -25.85 3.36 2.59
C MET A 163 -26.79 3.68 3.76
N ALA A 164 -26.67 2.98 4.89
CA ALA A 164 -27.51 3.24 6.04
C ALA A 164 -27.33 4.68 6.53
N PRO A 165 -28.41 5.44 6.79
CA PRO A 165 -28.31 6.81 7.32
C PRO A 165 -27.88 6.85 8.80
N VAL A 166 -27.48 5.71 9.37
CA VAL A 166 -27.04 5.57 10.76
C VAL A 166 -25.56 5.96 10.87
N ALA A 167 -25.22 6.72 11.92
CA ALA A 167 -23.84 7.11 12.27
C ALA A 167 -23.05 7.78 11.12
N ASN A 168 -23.71 8.55 10.26
CA ASN A 168 -23.09 9.26 9.13
C ASN A 168 -22.28 8.35 8.18
N ARG A 169 -22.63 7.07 8.07
CA ARG A 169 -21.91 6.10 7.25
C ARG A 169 -21.85 6.48 5.78
N LEU A 170 -22.97 6.94 5.20
CA LEU A 170 -23.00 7.35 3.80
C LEU A 170 -22.04 8.55 3.55
N PRO A 171 -22.11 9.67 4.30
CA PRO A 171 -21.11 10.74 4.22
C PRO A 171 -19.66 10.25 4.39
N VAL A 172 -19.39 9.37 5.34
CA VAL A 172 -18.04 8.81 5.58
C VAL A 172 -17.58 7.96 4.40
N ALA A 173 -18.44 7.11 3.85
CA ALA A 173 -18.14 6.31 2.66
C ALA A 173 -17.83 7.19 1.45
N LEU A 174 -18.64 8.23 1.21
CA LEU A 174 -18.38 9.19 0.14
C LEU A 174 -17.08 9.95 0.36
N TYR A 175 -16.76 10.32 1.60
CA TYR A 175 -15.48 10.94 1.94
C TYR A 175 -14.30 10.02 1.63
N ILE A 176 -14.38 8.74 2.02
CA ILE A 176 -13.34 7.75 1.72
C ILE A 176 -13.16 7.59 0.22
N ILE A 177 -14.24 7.46 -0.55
CA ILE A 177 -14.17 7.30 -2.01
C ILE A 177 -13.58 8.55 -2.66
N PHE A 178 -14.20 9.71 -2.46
CA PHE A 178 -13.81 10.91 -3.21
C PHE A 178 -12.51 11.55 -2.73
N VAL A 179 -12.21 11.48 -1.42
CA VAL A 179 -11.01 12.11 -0.86
C VAL A 179 -9.88 11.09 -0.74
N CYS A 180 -10.09 10.00 -0.01
CA CYS A 180 -8.99 9.06 0.23
C CYS A 180 -8.58 8.31 -1.05
N ASP A 181 -9.55 7.88 -1.87
CA ASP A 181 -9.23 7.09 -3.06
C ASP A 181 -8.95 7.96 -4.29
N PHE A 182 -9.90 8.80 -4.71
CA PHE A 182 -9.73 9.64 -5.91
C PHE A 182 -8.64 10.71 -5.77
N ILE A 183 -8.54 11.38 -4.61
CA ILE A 183 -7.49 12.39 -4.41
C ILE A 183 -6.20 11.74 -3.88
N GLY A 184 -6.31 10.80 -2.94
CA GLY A 184 -5.15 10.08 -2.39
C GLY A 184 -4.58 9.06 -3.37
N THR A 185 -5.16 7.86 -3.43
CA THR A 185 -4.63 6.74 -4.24
C THR A 185 -4.46 7.11 -5.72
N MET A 186 -5.51 7.58 -6.39
CA MET A 186 -5.41 7.91 -7.82
C MET A 186 -4.47 9.10 -8.06
N GLY A 187 -4.42 10.05 -7.13
CA GLY A 187 -3.49 11.17 -7.16
C GLY A 187 -2.04 10.71 -7.16
N TYR A 188 -1.67 9.78 -6.25
CA TYR A 188 -0.33 9.18 -6.22
C TYR A 188 0.03 8.47 -7.52
N VAL A 189 -0.87 7.62 -8.02
CA VAL A 189 -0.56 6.84 -9.22
C VAL A 189 -0.58 7.71 -10.48
N ARG A 190 -1.28 8.85 -10.47
CA ARG A 190 -1.17 9.88 -11.50
C ARG A 190 0.13 10.67 -11.39
N ALA A 191 0.56 11.01 -10.18
CA ALA A 191 1.81 11.73 -9.93
C ALA A 191 3.02 10.95 -10.50
N LEU A 192 2.99 9.61 -10.50
CA LEU A 192 4.01 8.75 -11.12
C LEU A 192 4.24 9.03 -12.61
N TYR A 193 3.28 9.66 -13.29
CA TYR A 193 3.45 10.08 -14.68
C TYR A 193 4.28 11.37 -14.82
N TYR A 194 4.20 12.27 -13.83
CA TYR A 194 4.80 13.61 -13.90
C TYR A 194 6.11 13.72 -13.13
N PHE A 195 6.26 12.95 -12.06
CA PHE A 195 7.40 13.00 -11.16
C PHE A 195 8.17 11.70 -11.17
N GLU A 196 9.47 11.80 -10.98
CA GLU A 196 10.31 10.62 -10.78
C GLU A 196 9.83 9.82 -9.56
N PRO A 197 9.86 8.47 -9.61
CA PRO A 197 9.43 7.63 -8.50
C PRO A 197 10.13 7.94 -7.17
N ILE A 198 11.37 8.45 -7.22
CA ILE A 198 12.13 8.85 -6.03
C ILE A 198 11.48 10.03 -5.29
N VAL A 199 10.95 11.02 -6.03
CA VAL A 199 10.26 12.18 -5.45
C VAL A 199 8.98 11.74 -4.76
N ILE A 200 8.22 10.87 -5.42
CA ILE A 200 6.96 10.35 -4.89
C ILE A 200 7.20 9.51 -3.64
N SER A 201 8.24 8.67 -3.65
CA SER A 201 8.60 7.86 -2.50
C SER A 201 8.97 8.71 -1.28
N ILE A 202 9.65 9.85 -1.47
CA ILE A 202 9.96 10.80 -0.38
C ILE A 202 8.67 11.43 0.17
N VAL A 203 7.71 11.78 -0.68
CA VAL A 203 6.40 12.31 -0.24
C VAL A 203 5.62 11.25 0.54
N MET A 204 5.62 10.00 0.08
CA MET A 204 4.97 8.88 0.80
C MET A 204 5.62 8.61 2.16
N LEU A 205 6.90 8.90 2.35
CA LEU A 205 7.55 8.82 3.67
C LEU A 205 7.03 9.85 4.68
N LEU A 206 6.41 10.94 4.21
CA LEU A 206 5.75 11.90 5.10
C LEU A 206 4.36 11.44 5.54
N GLU A 207 3.78 10.44 4.88
CA GLU A 207 2.43 9.95 5.15
C GLU A 207 2.23 9.51 6.60
N PRO A 208 3.13 8.72 7.23
CA PRO A 208 2.98 8.36 8.64
C PRO A 208 3.01 9.59 9.57
N ILE A 209 3.79 10.62 9.22
CA ILE A 209 3.89 11.86 10.01
C ILE A 209 2.57 12.62 9.94
N PHE A 210 2.02 12.82 8.74
CA PHE A 210 0.74 13.50 8.56
C PHE A 210 -0.42 12.71 9.15
N ALA A 211 -0.44 11.39 8.96
CA ALA A 211 -1.43 10.51 9.58
C ALA A 211 -1.42 10.65 11.10
N THR A 212 -0.24 10.68 11.71
CA THR A 212 -0.09 10.85 13.17
C THR A 212 -0.61 12.21 13.63
N VAL A 213 -0.23 13.29 12.95
CA VAL A 213 -0.67 14.66 13.31
C VAL A 213 -2.18 14.80 13.18
N ILE A 214 -2.76 14.33 12.07
CA ILE A 214 -4.21 14.37 11.84
C ILE A 214 -4.93 13.48 12.85
N GLY A 215 -4.40 12.29 13.13
CA GLY A 215 -4.96 11.35 14.10
C GLY A 215 -5.09 11.96 15.50
N ILE A 216 -4.05 12.66 15.96
CA ILE A 216 -4.06 13.39 17.23
C ILE A 216 -5.09 14.53 17.20
N LEU A 217 -5.14 15.32 16.12
CA LEU A 217 -6.09 16.45 16.00
C LEU A 217 -7.56 15.98 16.01
N VAL A 218 -7.84 14.84 15.38
CA VAL A 218 -9.18 14.24 15.31
C VAL A 218 -9.47 13.36 16.55
N HIS A 219 -8.52 13.25 17.49
CA HIS A 219 -8.64 12.47 18.72
C HIS A 219 -8.87 10.96 18.47
N VAL A 220 -8.40 10.44 17.34
CA VAL A 220 -8.42 9.01 17.01
C VAL A 220 -7.09 8.32 17.32
N GLU A 221 -6.10 9.09 17.75
CA GLU A 221 -4.76 8.61 18.11
C GLU A 221 -4.25 9.29 19.37
N ALA A 222 -3.61 8.51 20.24
CA ALA A 222 -2.86 9.03 21.39
C ALA A 222 -1.51 9.59 20.95
N VAL A 223 -0.98 10.54 21.72
CA VAL A 223 0.37 11.06 21.49
C VAL A 223 1.37 9.90 21.52
N PRO A 224 2.14 9.66 20.44
CA PRO A 224 3.09 8.57 20.40
C PRO A 224 4.14 8.70 21.49
N GLY A 225 4.56 7.56 22.06
CA GLY A 225 5.63 7.53 23.03
C GLY A 225 6.99 7.84 22.40
N VAL A 226 7.99 8.06 23.24
CA VAL A 226 9.34 8.42 22.81
C VAL A 226 9.97 7.30 21.97
N LEU A 227 9.62 6.04 22.26
CA LEU A 227 10.10 4.89 21.50
C LEU A 227 9.46 4.83 20.12
N THR A 228 8.15 5.05 20.00
CA THR A 228 7.48 5.17 18.68
C THR A 228 8.06 6.31 17.85
N LEU A 229 8.35 7.48 18.45
CA LEU A 229 8.95 8.61 17.74
C LEU A 229 10.37 8.30 17.25
N CYS A 230 11.24 7.81 18.13
CA CYS A 230 12.62 7.46 17.77
C CYS A 230 12.68 6.32 16.76
N GLY A 231 11.89 5.26 16.97
CA GLY A 231 11.79 4.11 16.07
C GLY A 231 11.21 4.50 14.72
N GLY A 232 10.12 5.28 14.70
CA GLY A 232 9.50 5.80 13.48
C GLY A 232 10.48 6.64 12.66
N LEU A 233 11.21 7.56 13.28
CA LEU A 233 12.25 8.34 12.60
C LEU A 233 13.36 7.46 12.01
N LEU A 234 13.77 6.40 12.71
CA LEU A 234 14.74 5.43 12.19
C LEU A 234 14.18 4.63 11.00
N VAL A 235 12.90 4.21 11.04
CA VAL A 235 12.24 3.55 9.90
C VAL A 235 12.19 4.46 8.68
N LEU A 236 11.79 5.72 8.87
CA LEU A 236 11.73 6.71 7.79
C LEU A 236 13.12 7.00 7.22
N ALA A 237 14.13 7.19 8.07
CA ALA A 237 15.52 7.42 7.66
C ALA A 237 16.12 6.22 6.92
N GLY A 238 15.89 5.00 7.43
CA GLY A 238 16.33 3.77 6.80
C GLY A 238 15.71 3.56 5.43
N THR A 239 14.39 3.78 5.32
CA THR A 239 13.66 3.71 4.06
C THR A 239 14.12 4.77 3.06
N ALA A 240 14.31 6.02 3.50
CA ALA A 240 14.85 7.08 2.68
C ALA A 240 16.24 6.70 2.13
N LEU A 241 17.11 6.14 2.97
CA LEU A 241 18.44 5.70 2.55
C LEU A 241 18.37 4.57 1.50
N VAL A 242 17.47 3.60 1.68
CA VAL A 242 17.23 2.53 0.69
C VAL A 242 16.80 3.11 -0.66
N ILE A 243 15.85 4.05 -0.64
CA ILE A 243 15.33 4.71 -1.84
C ILE A 243 16.46 5.50 -2.53
N LEU A 244 17.20 6.34 -1.80
CA LEU A 244 18.29 7.17 -2.34
C LEU A 244 19.47 6.36 -2.89
N LYS A 245 19.71 5.16 -2.37
CA LYS A 245 20.80 4.26 -2.81
C LYS A 245 20.35 3.17 -3.77
N SER A 246 19.09 3.24 -4.21
CA SER A 246 18.59 2.40 -5.30
C SER A 246 19.04 2.98 -6.64
N PRO A 247 19.53 2.15 -7.58
CA PRO A 247 19.97 2.64 -8.87
C PRO A 247 18.81 3.33 -9.62
N PRO A 248 19.08 4.41 -10.38
CA PRO A 248 18.09 5.02 -11.26
C PRO A 248 17.55 3.97 -12.22
N LYS A 249 16.25 4.05 -12.52
CA LYS A 249 15.62 3.16 -13.51
C LYS A 249 16.21 3.47 -14.89
N GLU A 250 16.59 2.43 -15.64
CA GLU A 250 16.79 2.58 -17.08
C GLU A 250 15.45 2.96 -17.71
N GLU A 251 15.40 4.11 -18.40
CA GLU A 251 14.26 4.43 -19.26
C GLU A 251 14.08 3.30 -20.27
N ILE A 252 12.92 2.64 -20.25
CA ILE A 252 12.50 1.79 -21.36
C ILE A 252 12.23 2.73 -22.52
N LYS A 253 13.28 3.04 -23.29
CA LYS A 253 13.19 3.76 -24.55
C LYS A 253 12.19 3.02 -25.43
N PRO A 254 11.10 3.64 -25.92
CA PRO A 254 10.24 2.97 -26.87
C PRO A 254 11.13 2.57 -28.04
N ARG A 255 11.18 1.27 -28.35
CA ARG A 255 12.01 0.70 -29.42
C ARG A 255 11.44 1.13 -30.77
N ALA A 256 11.59 2.39 -31.11
CA ALA A 256 11.23 2.98 -32.38
C ALA A 256 12.27 2.59 -33.43
N SER A 257 12.29 1.31 -33.86
CA SER A 257 12.90 0.86 -35.13
C SER A 257 12.88 -0.68 -35.28
N SER A 258 11.71 -1.31 -35.24
CA SER A 258 11.61 -2.70 -35.74
C SER A 258 10.37 -2.96 -36.61
N VAL A 259 9.56 -1.92 -36.88
CA VAL A 259 8.39 -2.01 -37.76
C VAL A 259 8.81 -1.88 -39.24
N ALA A 260 9.85 -1.10 -39.55
CA ALA A 260 10.30 -0.88 -40.94
C ALA A 260 10.94 -2.12 -41.58
N THR A 261 11.71 -2.92 -40.82
CA THR A 261 12.41 -4.09 -41.37
C THR A 261 11.50 -5.31 -41.54
N CYS A 262 10.44 -5.43 -40.71
CA CYS A 262 9.49 -6.54 -40.80
C CYS A 262 8.54 -6.41 -42.01
N PHE A 263 8.18 -5.18 -42.40
CA PHE A 263 7.34 -4.93 -43.57
C PHE A 263 8.04 -5.20 -44.92
N GLN A 264 9.38 -5.09 -45.00
CA GLN A 264 10.11 -5.42 -46.23
C GLN A 264 10.27 -6.93 -46.47
N SER A 265 10.25 -7.76 -45.43
CA SER A 265 10.41 -9.22 -45.59
C SER A 265 9.11 -9.96 -45.91
N VAL A 266 7.95 -9.34 -45.67
CA VAL A 266 6.62 -9.94 -45.96
C VAL A 266 6.09 -9.56 -47.34
N VAL A 267 6.65 -8.55 -48.00
CA VAL A 267 6.25 -8.12 -49.36
C VAL A 267 7.13 -8.73 -50.46
N ILE A 268 8.22 -9.45 -50.11
CA ILE A 268 9.16 -10.07 -51.08
C ILE A 268 9.24 -11.61 -50.89
N ARG A 269 8.19 -12.26 -50.38
CA ARG A 269 8.06 -13.73 -50.44
C ARG A 269 6.66 -14.15 -50.83
#